data_AF-A0A7C9DMP2-F1
#
_entry.id   AF-A0A7C9DMP2-F1
#
_cell.length_a   1.000
_cell.length_b   1.000
_cell.length_c   1.000
_cell.angle_alpha   90.00
_cell.angle_beta   90.00
_cell.angle_gamma   90.00
#
_symmetry.space_group_name_H-M   'P 1'
#
loop_
_entity.id
_entity.type
_entity.pdbx_description
1 polymer ?
#
loop_
_entity_poly.entity_id
_entity_poly.type
_entity_poly.pdbx_seq_one_letter_code
_entity_poly.pdbx_strand_id
1 'polypeptide(L)'
;MASASLLKTSPVIDKFDFFKGQSLRLPSVANVRCHPSRPSSFIVRAASSYADELVKTAKTVASPGRGILAMDESNATCGKRLASIGLENTEANRQAYRTLLITAPGLGQYISGAILFEETLYQTTTDGKKMVDVLNEQGIVPGIKVDKGLVPLPGSNNESWCQGLDGLASRS
;
A
#
# COMPACT_ATOMS: atom_id res chain seq x y z
N MET A 1 42.00 36.73 0.48
CA MET A 1 43.03 35.78 -0.01
C MET A 1 42.33 34.55 -0.52
N ALA A 2 42.45 34.28 -1.82
CA ALA A 2 41.88 33.13 -2.49
C ALA A 2 42.76 31.89 -2.26
N SER A 3 42.15 30.70 -2.17
CA SER A 3 42.79 29.47 -2.65
C SER A 3 41.72 28.45 -3.01
N ALA A 4 41.51 28.27 -4.31
CA ALA A 4 40.71 27.21 -4.90
C ALA A 4 41.61 25.97 -5.03
N SER A 5 41.16 24.84 -4.47
CA SER A 5 41.87 23.57 -4.64
C SER A 5 41.28 22.77 -5.80
N LEU A 6 42.16 22.34 -6.69
CA LEU A 6 41.90 21.74 -7.99
C LEU A 6 41.22 20.37 -7.92
N LEU A 7 40.26 20.20 -8.82
CA LEU A 7 39.73 18.92 -9.32
C LEU A 7 40.87 18.06 -9.88
N LYS A 8 40.96 16.79 -9.46
CA LYS A 8 41.77 15.76 -10.14
C LYS A 8 40.84 14.77 -10.83
N THR A 9 40.95 14.72 -12.15
CA THR A 9 40.29 13.79 -13.07
C THR A 9 41.01 12.44 -13.09
N SER A 10 40.23 11.35 -13.10
CA SER A 10 40.71 9.96 -13.24
C SER A 10 41.43 9.71 -14.57
N PRO A 11 42.41 8.80 -14.63
CA PRO A 11 43.11 8.53 -15.88
C PRO A 11 42.30 7.58 -16.77
N VAL A 12 42.15 7.99 -18.03
CA VAL A 12 41.73 7.18 -19.17
C VAL A 12 42.92 6.29 -19.56
N ILE A 13 42.71 4.98 -19.63
CA ILE A 13 43.68 4.02 -20.17
C ILE A 13 43.22 3.65 -21.57
N ASP A 14 43.93 4.14 -22.57
CA ASP A 14 43.80 3.73 -23.97
C ASP A 14 45.22 3.53 -24.54
N LYS A 15 45.63 2.27 -24.71
CA LYS A 15 46.29 1.79 -25.92
C LYS A 15 46.67 0.31 -25.85
N PHE A 16 46.33 -0.34 -26.95
CA PHE A 16 46.95 -1.51 -27.54
C PHE A 16 48.45 -1.62 -27.25
N ASP A 17 48.87 -2.78 -26.75
CA ASP A 17 50.20 -3.31 -27.05
C ASP A 17 50.13 -4.82 -27.37
N PHE A 18 50.61 -5.09 -28.57
CA PHE A 18 50.66 -6.36 -29.27
C PHE A 18 51.92 -7.11 -28.82
N PHE A 19 51.76 -8.23 -28.10
CA PHE A 19 52.85 -9.19 -27.91
C PHE A 19 52.48 -10.57 -28.46
N LYS A 20 53.40 -11.06 -29.30
CA LYS A 20 53.40 -12.32 -30.03
C LYS A 20 53.29 -13.54 -29.11
N GLY A 21 52.30 -14.38 -29.41
CA GLY A 21 52.43 -15.82 -29.63
C GLY A 21 53.07 -16.69 -28.54
N GLN A 22 52.22 -17.33 -27.73
CA GLN A 22 52.42 -18.71 -27.25
C GLN A 22 51.06 -19.42 -27.22
N SER A 23 50.96 -20.55 -27.93
CA SER A 23 49.77 -21.41 -27.97
C SER A 23 49.70 -22.23 -26.68
N LEU A 24 48.80 -21.85 -25.77
CA LEU A 24 48.43 -22.64 -24.60
C LEU A 24 47.21 -23.50 -24.94
N ARG A 25 47.36 -24.82 -24.79
CA ARG A 25 46.31 -25.82 -25.00
C ARG A 25 45.16 -25.58 -24.00
N LEU A 26 43.95 -25.36 -24.51
CA LEU A 26 42.72 -25.30 -23.72
C LEU A 26 42.45 -26.68 -23.07
N PRO A 27 42.13 -26.75 -21.76
CA PRO A 27 41.64 -27.98 -21.17
C PRO A 27 40.21 -28.25 -21.64
N SER A 28 39.87 -29.54 -21.76
CA SER A 28 38.53 -30.03 -22.09
C SER A 28 37.48 -29.45 -21.13
N VAL A 29 36.49 -28.75 -21.68
CA VAL A 29 35.36 -28.23 -20.91
C VAL A 29 34.50 -29.43 -20.49
N ALA A 30 34.49 -29.74 -19.19
CA ALA A 30 33.56 -30.71 -18.65
C ALA A 30 32.14 -30.17 -18.83
N ASN A 31 31.31 -30.88 -19.60
CA ASN A 31 29.89 -30.57 -19.72
C ASN A 31 29.21 -30.75 -18.35
N VAL A 32 28.87 -29.63 -17.69
CA VAL A 32 27.99 -29.66 -16.53
C VAL A 32 26.59 -30.02 -17.03
N ARG A 33 26.13 -31.23 -16.69
CA ARG A 33 24.79 -31.68 -16.99
C ARG A 33 23.82 -31.00 -16.03
N CYS A 34 23.24 -29.88 -16.44
CA CYS A 34 22.13 -29.26 -15.71
C CYS A 34 20.93 -30.23 -15.73
N HIS A 35 20.58 -30.78 -14.57
CA HIS A 35 19.30 -31.48 -14.42
C HIS A 35 18.18 -30.45 -14.52
N PRO A 36 17.15 -30.66 -15.37
CA PRO A 36 16.00 -29.78 -15.37
C PRO A 36 15.31 -29.88 -14.02
N SER A 37 15.33 -28.79 -13.25
CA SER A 37 14.52 -28.66 -12.05
C SER A 37 13.06 -28.80 -12.46
N ARG A 38 12.39 -29.81 -11.90
CA ARG A 38 10.96 -30.04 -12.09
C ARG A 38 10.21 -28.74 -11.72
N PRO A 39 9.36 -28.17 -12.59
CA PRO A 39 8.58 -27.01 -12.20
C PRO A 39 7.65 -27.45 -11.08
N SER A 40 7.92 -26.99 -9.86
CA SER A 40 7.00 -27.16 -8.75
C SER A 40 5.84 -26.19 -8.97
N SER A 41 4.86 -26.59 -9.78
CA SER A 41 3.62 -25.86 -9.92
C SER A 41 2.79 -26.06 -8.65
N PHE A 42 3.13 -25.32 -7.59
CA PHE A 42 2.22 -25.18 -6.46
C PHE A 42 1.11 -24.23 -6.90
N ILE A 43 -0.07 -24.79 -7.16
CA ILE A 43 -1.27 -23.97 -7.27
C ILE A 43 -1.63 -23.56 -5.84
N VAL A 44 -1.28 -22.33 -5.46
CA VAL A 44 -1.77 -21.72 -4.23
C VAL A 44 -3.25 -21.40 -4.46
N ARG A 45 -4.13 -22.35 -4.13
CA ARG A 45 -5.55 -22.03 -3.95
C ARG A 45 -5.72 -21.52 -2.53
N ALA A 46 -6.11 -20.26 -2.38
CA ALA A 46 -6.63 -19.78 -1.10
C ALA A 46 -7.95 -20.54 -0.82
N ALA A 47 -7.85 -21.66 -0.11
CA ALA A 47 -9.00 -22.44 0.34
C ALA A 47 -9.66 -21.74 1.52
N SER A 48 -10.23 -20.55 1.27
CA SER A 48 -11.03 -19.82 2.24
C SER A 48 -12.50 -20.18 2.06
N SER A 49 -13.22 -20.41 3.16
CA SER A 49 -14.69 -20.52 3.16
C SER A 49 -15.39 -19.29 2.58
N TYR A 50 -14.68 -18.16 2.47
CA TYR A 50 -15.17 -16.89 1.95
C TYR A 50 -14.78 -16.63 0.49
N ALA A 51 -14.24 -17.61 -0.25
CA ALA A 51 -13.72 -17.38 -1.61
C ALA A 51 -14.76 -16.74 -2.55
N ASP A 52 -15.98 -17.27 -2.58
CA ASP A 52 -17.06 -16.74 -3.43
C ASP A 52 -17.52 -15.35 -2.99
N GLU A 53 -17.59 -15.13 -1.67
CA GLU A 53 -17.94 -13.83 -1.09
C GLU A 53 -16.88 -12.76 -1.40
N LEU A 54 -15.60 -13.09 -1.28
CA LEU A 54 -14.49 -12.20 -1.63
C LEU A 54 -14.54 -11.81 -3.11
N VAL A 55 -14.80 -12.78 -4.01
CA VAL A 55 -14.96 -12.51 -5.45
C VAL A 55 -16.18 -11.61 -5.70
N LYS A 56 -17.31 -11.86 -5.03
CA LYS A 56 -18.51 -11.04 -5.15
C LYS A 56 -18.25 -9.61 -4.69
N THR A 57 -17.63 -9.43 -3.53
CA THR A 57 -17.28 -8.11 -2.97
C THR A 57 -16.31 -7.37 -3.88
N ALA A 58 -15.26 -8.04 -4.39
CA ALA A 58 -14.33 -7.44 -5.33
C ALA A 58 -15.02 -6.95 -6.62
N LYS A 59 -15.97 -7.73 -7.16
CA LYS A 59 -16.78 -7.32 -8.32
C LYS A 59 -17.66 -6.11 -8.01
N THR A 60 -18.27 -6.06 -6.83
CA THR A 60 -19.08 -4.91 -6.40
C THR A 60 -18.23 -3.65 -6.28
N VAL A 61 -17.06 -3.75 -5.63
CA VAL A 61 -16.13 -2.61 -5.46
C VAL A 61 -15.58 -2.14 -6.81
N ALA A 62 -15.27 -3.06 -7.73
CA ALA A 62 -14.75 -2.74 -9.06
C ALA A 62 -15.84 -2.53 -10.13
N SER A 63 -17.07 -2.21 -9.75
CA SER A 63 -18.17 -1.98 -10.69
C SER A 63 -17.89 -0.76 -11.60
N PRO A 64 -18.18 -0.83 -12.92
CA PRO A 64 -17.96 0.29 -13.84
C PRO A 64 -18.63 1.59 -13.39
N GLY A 65 -17.94 2.72 -13.57
CA GLY A 65 -18.46 4.05 -13.24
C GLY A 65 -18.48 4.40 -11.75
N ARG A 66 -18.00 3.52 -10.87
CA ARG A 66 -17.85 3.78 -9.43
C ARG A 66 -16.40 3.64 -8.96
N GLY A 67 -16.07 4.29 -7.85
CA GLY A 67 -14.76 4.27 -7.21
C GLY A 67 -14.80 4.06 -5.70
N ILE A 68 -13.65 4.20 -5.05
CA ILE A 68 -13.50 4.03 -3.60
C ILE A 68 -13.32 5.39 -2.93
N LEU A 69 -14.09 5.62 -1.85
CA LEU A 69 -13.88 6.75 -0.94
C LEU A 69 -12.87 6.35 0.14
N ALA A 70 -11.66 6.89 0.10
CA ALA A 70 -10.65 6.70 1.14
C ALA A 70 -10.87 7.73 2.26
N MET A 71 -11.55 7.32 3.33
CA MET A 71 -11.84 8.12 4.52
C MET A 71 -11.23 7.49 5.78
N ASP A 72 -10.08 6.84 5.61
CA ASP A 72 -9.33 6.11 6.62
C ASP A 72 -8.18 6.93 7.23
N GLU A 73 -8.26 8.26 7.13
CA GLU A 73 -7.28 9.12 7.79
C GLU A 73 -7.29 8.84 9.30
N SER A 74 -6.13 8.51 9.85
CA SER A 74 -5.94 8.37 11.30
C SER A 74 -6.22 9.70 12.00
N ASN A 75 -6.42 9.66 13.33
CA ASN A 75 -6.69 10.86 14.12
C ASN A 75 -5.62 11.95 13.95
N ALA A 76 -4.34 11.56 13.79
CA ALA A 76 -3.26 12.50 13.52
C ALA A 76 -3.37 13.15 12.13
N THR A 77 -3.67 12.37 11.10
CA THR A 77 -3.80 12.88 9.72
C THR A 77 -5.07 13.72 9.55
N CYS A 78 -6.20 13.28 10.12
CA CYS A 78 -7.45 14.03 10.13
C CYS A 78 -7.27 15.36 10.88
N GLY A 79 -6.56 15.35 12.02
CA GLY A 79 -6.24 16.56 12.77
C GLY A 79 -5.49 17.61 11.96
N LYS A 80 -4.53 17.21 11.12
CA LYS A 80 -3.82 18.15 10.22
C LYS A 80 -4.77 18.79 9.19
N ARG A 81 -5.73 18.01 8.67
CA ARG A 81 -6.75 18.50 7.73
C ARG A 81 -7.71 19.47 8.41
N LEU A 82 -8.21 19.13 9.59
CA LEU A 82 -9.07 20.02 10.39
C LEU A 82 -8.36 21.32 10.75
N ALA A 83 -7.09 21.25 11.17
CA ALA A 83 -6.29 22.42 11.51
C ALA A 83 -6.12 23.38 10.31
N SER A 84 -5.99 22.86 9.08
CA SER A 84 -5.87 23.69 7.87
C SER A 84 -7.09 24.56 7.58
N ILE A 85 -8.25 24.22 8.16
CA ILE A 85 -9.49 25.00 8.06
C ILE A 85 -9.89 25.66 9.39
N GLY A 86 -8.97 25.70 10.37
CA GLY A 86 -9.20 26.35 11.67
C GLY A 86 -10.06 25.56 12.64
N LEU A 87 -10.26 24.26 12.43
CA LEU A 87 -10.98 23.38 13.37
C LEU A 87 -10.03 22.60 14.27
N GLU A 88 -10.44 22.42 15.53
CA GLU A 88 -9.74 21.58 16.49
C GLU A 88 -9.91 20.08 16.18
N ASN A 89 -8.90 19.27 16.48
CA ASN A 89 -8.94 17.82 16.31
C ASN A 89 -9.71 17.10 17.45
N THR A 90 -11.00 17.38 17.57
CA THR A 90 -11.89 16.70 18.52
C THR A 90 -12.59 15.51 17.85
N GLU A 91 -13.02 14.52 18.65
CA GLU A 91 -13.81 13.39 18.13
C GLU A 91 -15.08 13.87 17.43
N ALA A 92 -15.81 14.81 18.03
CA ALA A 92 -17.03 15.39 17.45
C ALA A 92 -16.78 16.02 16.07
N ASN A 93 -15.67 16.73 15.88
CA ASN A 93 -15.32 17.31 14.58
C ASN A 93 -14.96 16.24 13.54
N ARG A 94 -14.25 15.18 13.94
CA ARG A 94 -13.96 14.04 13.05
C ARG A 94 -15.23 13.29 12.66
N GLN A 95 -16.12 13.04 13.63
CA GLN A 95 -17.42 12.42 13.43
C GLN A 95 -18.30 13.26 12.49
N ALA A 96 -18.38 14.57 12.71
CA ALA A 96 -19.14 15.48 11.85
C ALA A 96 -18.58 15.51 10.42
N TYR A 97 -17.26 15.54 10.26
CA TYR A 97 -16.61 15.46 8.95
C TYR A 97 -16.94 14.15 8.23
N ARG A 98 -16.85 13.00 8.91
CA ARG A 98 -17.22 11.71 8.30
C ARG A 98 -18.70 11.60 7.99
N THR A 99 -19.55 12.13 8.87
CA THR A 99 -20.99 12.20 8.62
C THR A 99 -21.26 12.98 7.35
N LEU A 100 -20.68 14.17 7.21
CA LEU A 100 -20.80 15.01 6.01
C LEU A 100 -20.43 14.25 4.72
N LEU A 101 -19.36 13.45 4.75
CA LEU A 101 -18.94 12.67 3.58
C LEU A 101 -19.98 11.60 3.21
N ILE A 102 -20.40 10.80 4.18
CA ILE A 102 -21.20 9.61 3.91
C ILE A 102 -22.70 9.91 3.72
N THR A 103 -23.19 11.04 4.21
CA THR A 103 -24.60 11.45 4.04
C THR A 103 -24.84 12.28 2.78
N ALA A 104 -23.81 12.50 1.96
CA ALA A 104 -23.93 13.20 0.69
C ALA A 104 -25.00 12.54 -0.21
N PRO A 105 -26.05 13.27 -0.66
CA PRO A 105 -27.11 12.69 -1.45
C PRO A 105 -26.60 12.07 -2.76
N GLY A 106 -26.97 10.81 -3.01
CA GLY A 106 -26.60 10.10 -4.24
C GLY A 106 -25.16 9.61 -4.30
N LEU A 107 -24.40 9.63 -3.19
CA LEU A 107 -23.00 9.18 -3.14
C LEU A 107 -22.81 7.77 -3.72
N GLY A 108 -23.72 6.84 -3.42
CA GLY A 108 -23.68 5.45 -3.89
C GLY A 108 -23.73 5.26 -5.41
N GLN A 109 -24.12 6.29 -6.17
CA GLN A 109 -24.08 6.28 -7.64
C GLN A 109 -22.64 6.26 -8.18
N TYR A 110 -21.69 6.82 -7.40
CA TYR A 110 -20.30 7.01 -7.81
C TYR A 110 -19.31 6.28 -6.91
N ILE A 111 -19.71 5.92 -5.70
CA ILE A 111 -18.86 5.21 -4.74
C ILE A 111 -19.39 3.80 -4.55
N SER A 112 -18.50 2.82 -4.67
CA SER A 112 -18.80 1.39 -4.49
C SER A 112 -18.26 0.85 -3.18
N GLY A 113 -17.23 1.47 -2.63
CA GLY A 113 -16.65 1.12 -1.34
C GLY A 113 -16.09 2.33 -0.61
N ALA A 114 -16.05 2.27 0.71
CA ALA A 114 -15.47 3.31 1.55
C ALA A 114 -14.50 2.70 2.57
N ILE A 115 -13.25 3.16 2.61
CA ILE A 115 -12.25 2.68 3.57
C ILE A 115 -12.36 3.55 4.83
N LEU A 116 -12.62 2.91 5.96
CA LEU A 116 -12.81 3.53 7.26
C LEU A 116 -11.55 3.44 8.12
N PHE A 117 -11.42 4.39 9.05
CA PHE A 117 -10.55 4.25 10.22
C PHE A 117 -11.33 3.56 11.35
N GLU A 118 -10.64 2.88 12.26
CA GLU A 118 -11.25 2.10 13.34
C GLU A 118 -12.23 2.91 14.19
N GLU A 119 -11.88 4.16 14.53
CA GLU A 119 -12.78 5.09 15.24
C GLU A 119 -14.11 5.26 14.48
N THR A 120 -14.04 5.43 13.15
CA THR A 120 -15.22 5.64 12.30
C THR A 120 -16.07 4.38 12.14
N LEU A 121 -15.44 3.19 12.14
CA LEU A 121 -16.14 1.91 12.01
C LEU A 121 -17.18 1.70 13.13
N TYR A 122 -16.85 2.13 14.35
CA TYR A 122 -17.70 1.98 15.53
C TYR A 122 -18.49 3.24 15.89
N GLN A 123 -18.32 4.34 15.14
CA GLN A 123 -19.02 5.58 15.35
C GLN A 123 -20.43 5.59 14.76
N THR A 124 -21.25 6.49 15.30
CA THR A 124 -22.50 6.94 14.71
C THR A 124 -22.31 8.25 13.97
N THR A 125 -23.20 8.53 13.04
CA THR A 125 -23.41 9.87 12.49
C THR A 125 -23.90 10.83 13.56
N THR A 126 -23.86 12.13 13.27
CA THR A 126 -24.43 13.17 14.15
C THR A 126 -25.92 12.96 14.45
N ASP A 127 -26.63 12.23 13.59
CA ASP A 127 -28.06 11.91 13.74
C ASP A 127 -28.29 10.55 14.46
N GLY A 128 -27.23 9.94 14.99
CA GLY A 128 -27.29 8.74 15.83
C GLY A 128 -27.28 7.41 15.08
N LYS A 129 -27.24 7.40 13.74
CA LYS A 129 -27.19 6.17 12.94
C LYS A 129 -25.77 5.67 12.76
N LYS A 130 -25.50 4.37 12.84
CA LYS A 130 -24.13 3.83 12.63
C LYS A 130 -23.61 4.20 11.24
N MET A 131 -22.33 4.59 11.16
CA MET A 131 -21.70 4.99 9.89
C MET A 131 -21.77 3.86 8.84
N VAL A 132 -21.57 2.62 9.27
CA VAL A 132 -21.65 1.43 8.41
C VAL A 132 -23.04 1.21 7.81
N ASP A 133 -24.11 1.50 8.57
CA ASP A 133 -25.48 1.32 8.10
C ASP A 133 -25.82 2.34 7.01
N VAL A 134 -25.35 3.58 7.16
CA VAL A 134 -25.52 4.65 6.15
C VAL A 134 -24.82 4.30 4.83
N LEU A 135 -23.64 3.67 4.89
CA LEU A 135 -22.93 3.20 3.69
C LEU A 135 -23.66 2.04 3.01
N ASN A 136 -24.07 1.04 3.80
CA ASN A 136 -24.78 -0.14 3.30
C ASN A 136 -26.08 0.22 2.60
N GLU A 137 -26.87 1.14 3.16
CA GLU A 137 -28.13 1.61 2.55
C GLU A 137 -27.95 2.29 1.21
N GLN A 138 -26.77 2.87 0.97
CA GLN A 138 -26.40 3.47 -0.31
C GLN A 138 -25.73 2.48 -1.27
N GLY A 139 -25.61 1.21 -0.90
CA GLY A 139 -24.93 0.20 -1.71
C GLY A 139 -23.41 0.40 -1.79
N ILE A 140 -22.83 1.03 -0.76
CA ILE A 140 -21.39 1.26 -0.60
C ILE A 140 -20.85 0.20 0.38
N VAL A 141 -19.85 -0.57 -0.05
CA VAL A 141 -19.20 -1.59 0.78
C VAL A 141 -18.29 -0.93 1.83
N PRO A 142 -18.55 -1.11 3.14
CA PRO A 142 -17.63 -0.65 4.17
C PRO A 142 -16.34 -1.50 4.15
N GLY A 143 -15.19 -0.82 4.12
CA GLY A 143 -13.86 -1.39 4.27
C GLY A 143 -13.14 -0.79 5.47
N ILE A 144 -12.08 -1.43 5.94
CA ILE A 144 -11.33 -1.01 7.13
C ILE A 144 -9.83 -1.00 6.85
N LYS A 145 -9.15 0.05 7.30
CA LYS A 145 -7.69 0.08 7.36
C LYS A 145 -7.20 -0.80 8.50
N VAL A 146 -6.32 -1.76 8.19
CA VAL A 146 -5.85 -2.76 9.17
C VAL A 146 -4.35 -2.70 9.48
N ASP A 147 -3.58 -1.90 8.72
CA ASP A 147 -2.17 -1.66 9.03
C ASP A 147 -2.03 -0.78 10.29
N LYS A 148 -0.88 -0.89 10.95
CA LYS A 148 -0.54 -0.12 12.15
C LYS A 148 0.49 0.97 11.88
N GLY A 149 0.55 1.46 10.64
CA GLY A 149 1.44 2.52 10.23
C GLY A 149 2.81 2.05 9.75
N LEU A 150 3.61 3.04 9.35
CA LEU A 150 4.96 2.87 8.81
C LEU A 150 6.00 3.05 9.91
N VAL A 151 7.04 2.23 9.87
CA VAL A 151 8.26 2.43 10.66
C VAL A 151 9.49 2.39 9.76
N PRO A 152 10.59 3.07 10.13
CA PRO A 152 11.82 3.05 9.34
C PRO A 152 12.33 1.62 9.15
N LEU A 153 12.78 1.30 7.93
CA LEU A 153 13.43 0.03 7.63
C LEU A 153 14.92 0.13 8.00
N PRO A 154 15.41 -0.59 9.03
CA PRO A 154 16.80 -0.47 9.47
C PRO A 154 17.77 -0.88 8.35
N GLY A 155 18.82 -0.08 8.14
CA GLY A 155 19.83 -0.35 7.11
C GLY A 155 19.44 0.05 5.68
N SER A 156 18.27 0.66 5.49
CA SER A 156 17.82 1.19 4.19
C SER A 156 18.20 2.66 4.00
N ASN A 157 18.04 3.15 2.76
CA ASN A 157 18.18 4.57 2.43
C ASN A 157 16.86 5.32 2.64
N ASN A 158 16.46 5.52 3.90
CA ASN A 158 15.20 6.16 4.31
C ASN A 158 13.93 5.46 3.78
N GLU A 159 13.98 4.14 3.61
CA GLU A 159 12.78 3.36 3.30
C GLU A 159 12.00 3.06 4.59
N SER A 160 10.73 2.71 4.43
CA SER A 160 9.83 2.34 5.52
C SER A 160 9.14 1.02 5.23
N TRP A 161 8.69 0.33 6.27
CA TRP A 161 7.85 -0.87 6.15
C TRP A 161 6.59 -0.73 7.01
N CYS A 162 5.50 -1.37 6.57
CA CYS A 162 4.22 -1.36 7.27
C CYS A 162 4.17 -2.42 8.37
N GLN A 163 3.65 -2.05 9.54
CA GLN A 163 3.35 -2.97 10.63
C GLN A 163 1.87 -3.38 10.64
N GLY A 164 1.53 -4.42 11.42
CA GLY A 164 0.14 -4.77 11.71
C GLY A 164 -0.22 -6.25 11.59
N LEU A 165 0.71 -7.11 11.16
CA LEU A 165 0.44 -8.55 11.03
C LEU A 165 0.15 -9.24 12.38
N ASP A 166 0.80 -8.80 13.45
CA ASP A 166 0.59 -9.35 14.79
C ASP A 166 -0.87 -9.15 15.24
N GLY A 167 -1.53 -10.27 15.53
CA GLY A 167 -2.94 -10.32 15.92
C GLY A 167 -3.93 -9.89 14.83
N LEU A 168 -3.52 -9.81 13.55
CA LEU A 168 -4.41 -9.38 12.46
C LEU A 168 -5.63 -10.31 12.33
N ALA A 169 -5.42 -11.62 12.40
CA ALA A 169 -6.51 -12.61 12.28
C ALA A 169 -7.57 -12.48 13.38
N SER A 170 -7.20 -12.01 14.57
CA SER A 170 -8.16 -11.79 15.67
C SER A 170 -8.94 -10.47 15.54
N ARG A 171 -8.49 -9.57 14.65
CA ARG A 171 -9.17 -8.31 14.33
C ARG A 171 -10.04 -8.41 13.06
N SER A 172 -9.90 -9.48 12.29
CA SER A 172 -10.55 -9.73 10.99
C SER A 172 -11.78 -10.61 11.11
#